data_AF-A0A7D9JXG7-F1
#
_entry.id   AF-A0A7D9JXG7-F1
#
_cell.length_a   1.000
_cell.length_b   1.000
_cell.length_c   1.000
_cell.angle_alpha   90.00
_cell.angle_beta   90.00
_cell.angle_gamma   90.00
#
_symmetry.space_group_name_H-M   'P 1'
#
loop_
_entity.id
_entity.type
_entity.pdbx_description
1 polymer ?
#
loop_
_entity_poly.entity_id
_entity_poly.type
_entity_poly.pdbx_seq_one_letter_code
_entity_poly.pdbx_strand_id
1 'polypeptide(L)'
;MFAMSTMLKMLTLTIILMLTIASINAQNCSPRYYETIRRGGPSLPSNEVISSYRIEGVAIRIKCFTLCYKEPKCVGFNYRITTFKVENCQLTNVTKKRDTATSGDWALLRDIEA
;
A
#
# COMPACT_ATOMS: atom_id res chain seq x y z
N MET A 1 0.36 49.34 18.79
CA MET A 1 0.12 48.79 17.43
C MET A 1 1.04 47.63 17.07
N PHE A 2 2.36 47.70 17.30
CA PHE A 2 3.31 46.62 16.97
C PHE A 2 3.01 45.26 17.65
N ALA A 3 2.68 45.25 18.94
CA ALA A 3 2.37 44.02 19.69
C ALA A 3 1.11 43.28 19.16
N MET A 4 0.10 44.03 18.70
CA MET A 4 -1.14 43.45 18.17
C MET A 4 -0.92 42.76 16.82
N SER A 5 -0.02 43.31 16.00
CA SER A 5 0.38 42.70 14.72
C SER A 5 1.19 41.41 14.92
N THR A 6 2.10 41.38 15.90
CA THR A 6 2.87 40.17 16.22
C THR A 6 2.01 39.08 16.85
N MET A 7 1.06 39.42 17.72
CA MET A 7 0.10 38.44 18.26
C MET A 7 -0.77 37.83 17.17
N LEU A 8 -1.25 38.63 16.21
CA LEU A 8 -2.04 38.12 15.07
C LEU A 8 -1.22 37.15 14.20
N LYS A 9 0.06 37.46 13.94
CA LYS A 9 0.97 36.58 13.19
C LYS A 9 1.27 35.26 13.92
N MET A 10 1.43 35.31 15.24
CA MET A 10 1.61 34.09 16.04
C MET A 10 0.36 33.21 16.01
N LEU A 11 -0.83 33.82 16.11
CA LEU A 11 -2.10 33.09 16.03
C LEU A 11 -2.32 32.45 14.65
N THR A 12 -2.02 33.17 13.56
CA THR A 12 -2.14 32.58 12.21
C THR A 12 -1.14 31.44 12.01
N LEU A 13 0.10 31.57 12.51
CA LEU A 13 1.11 30.52 12.43
C LEU A 13 0.69 29.26 13.19
N THR A 14 0.13 29.39 14.41
CA THR A 14 -0.35 28.25 15.17
C THR A 14 -1.56 27.58 14.51
N ILE A 15 -2.49 28.35 13.93
CA ILE A 15 -3.61 27.79 13.16
C ILE A 15 -3.09 26.99 11.95
N ILE A 16 -2.15 27.55 11.18
CA ILE A 16 -1.55 26.85 10.02
C ILE A 16 -0.86 25.55 10.46
N LEU A 17 -0.14 25.57 11.58
CA LEU A 17 0.53 24.39 12.13
C LEU A 17 -0.49 23.31 12.53
N MET A 18 -1.59 23.68 13.20
CA MET A 18 -2.63 22.73 13.58
C MET A 18 -3.32 22.11 12.35
N LEU A 19 -3.62 22.92 11.33
CA LEU A 19 -4.22 22.45 10.08
C LEU A 19 -3.31 21.49 9.33
N THR A 20 -2.00 21.80 9.22
CA THR A 20 -1.04 20.93 8.53
C THR A 20 -0.88 19.58 9.23
N ILE A 21 -0.80 19.55 10.56
CA ILE A 21 -0.75 18.30 11.33
C ILE A 21 -2.02 17.47 11.12
N ALA A 22 -3.20 18.11 11.16
CA ALA A 22 -4.46 17.43 10.90
C ALA A 22 -4.52 16.84 9.48
N SER A 23 -4.05 17.56 8.47
CA SER A 23 -4.00 17.08 7.09
C SER A 23 -3.07 15.88 6.90
N ILE A 24 -1.87 15.90 7.50
CA ILE A 24 -0.93 14.77 7.44
C ILE A 24 -1.54 13.53 8.10
N ASN A 25 -2.17 13.70 9.26
CA ASN A 25 -2.85 12.60 9.95
C ASN A 25 -4.01 12.04 9.12
N ALA A 26 -4.79 12.91 8.47
CA ALA A 26 -5.88 12.49 7.59
C ALA A 26 -5.38 11.71 6.37
N GLN A 27 -4.27 12.14 5.75
CA GLN A 27 -3.65 11.42 4.61
C GLN A 27 -3.18 10.02 5.00
N ASN A 28 -2.62 9.85 6.20
CA ASN A 28 -2.24 8.54 6.74
C ASN A 28 -3.44 7.62 7.02
N CYS A 29 -4.66 8.17 7.06
CA CYS A 29 -5.91 7.43 7.21
C CYS A 29 -6.67 7.27 5.88
N SER A 30 -6.12 7.76 4.76
CA SER A 30 -6.76 7.61 3.45
C SER A 30 -6.81 6.12 3.07
N PRO A 31 -7.99 5.59 2.69
CA PRO A 31 -8.09 4.22 2.20
C PRO A 31 -7.24 4.05 0.94
N ARG A 32 -6.30 3.10 0.95
CA ARG A 32 -5.63 2.65 -0.28
C ARG A 32 -6.57 1.73 -1.04
N TYR A 33 -6.94 2.11 -2.26
CA TYR A 33 -7.78 1.30 -3.13
C TYR A 33 -6.92 0.43 -4.02
N TYR A 34 -7.20 -0.87 -4.06
CA TYR A 34 -6.45 -1.81 -4.88
C TYR A 34 -7.28 -2.32 -6.04
N GLU A 35 -6.77 -2.22 -7.26
CA GLU A 35 -7.33 -2.87 -8.44
C GLU A 35 -6.66 -4.22 -8.70
N THR A 36 -7.40 -5.13 -9.33
CA THR A 36 -6.83 -6.41 -9.78
C THR A 36 -6.19 -6.25 -11.14
N ILE A 37 -4.87 -6.28 -11.20
CA ILE A 37 -4.10 -6.17 -12.45
C ILE A 37 -4.16 -7.49 -13.23
N ARG A 38 -4.08 -8.62 -12.53
CA ARG A 38 -4.05 -9.96 -13.14
C ARG A 38 -4.65 -11.00 -12.22
N ARG A 39 -5.43 -11.94 -12.77
CA ARG A 39 -5.82 -13.21 -12.12
C ARG A 39 -5.22 -14.37 -12.92
N GLY A 40 -4.74 -15.39 -12.21
CA GLY A 40 -4.28 -16.63 -12.83
C GLY A 40 -2.95 -16.50 -13.57
N GLY A 41 -1.87 -16.14 -12.88
CA GLY A 41 -0.53 -16.11 -13.47
C GLY A 41 0.57 -16.47 -12.48
N PRO A 42 1.85 -16.26 -12.83
CA PRO A 42 2.96 -16.78 -12.06
C PRO A 42 3.25 -15.95 -10.79
N SER A 43 4.20 -16.46 -10.00
CA SER A 43 4.90 -15.64 -9.02
C SER A 43 5.60 -14.46 -9.71
N LEU A 44 5.91 -13.43 -8.93
CA LEU A 44 6.73 -12.33 -9.42
C LEU A 44 8.20 -12.78 -9.56
N PRO A 45 8.91 -12.36 -10.63
CA PRO A 45 10.37 -12.30 -10.68
C PRO A 45 10.98 -11.75 -9.40
N SER A 46 12.08 -12.35 -8.95
CA SER A 46 12.73 -12.01 -7.67
C SER A 46 13.15 -10.54 -7.59
N ASN A 47 13.51 -9.91 -8.70
CA ASN A 47 13.87 -8.48 -8.76
C ASN A 47 12.67 -7.54 -8.61
N GLU A 48 11.44 -8.05 -8.65
CA GLU A 48 10.21 -7.29 -8.48
C GLU A 48 9.52 -7.59 -7.14
N VAL A 49 10.07 -8.53 -6.36
CA VAL A 49 9.62 -8.86 -5.01
C VAL A 49 10.42 -8.04 -4.01
N ILE A 50 9.75 -7.17 -3.26
CA ILE A 50 10.40 -6.46 -2.14
C ILE A 50 10.46 -7.35 -0.90
N SER A 51 9.44 -8.18 -0.70
CA SER A 51 9.39 -9.15 0.39
C SER A 51 8.34 -10.24 0.11
N SER A 52 8.56 -11.39 0.72
CA SER A 52 7.72 -12.57 0.59
C SER A 52 7.27 -13.07 1.95
N TYR A 53 6.03 -13.58 2.00
CA TYR A 53 5.44 -14.10 3.22
C TYR A 53 4.73 -15.42 2.97
N ARG A 54 4.72 -16.20 4.04
CA ARG A 54 3.81 -17.33 4.21
C ARG A 54 2.73 -16.93 5.20
N ILE A 55 1.50 -16.87 4.71
CA ILE A 55 0.33 -16.50 5.50
C ILE A 55 -0.53 -17.73 5.75
N GLU A 56 -0.83 -18.02 7.01
CA GLU A 56 -1.70 -19.14 7.38
C GLU A 56 -3.17 -18.70 7.51
N GLY A 57 -4.09 -19.62 7.19
CA GLY A 57 -5.54 -19.43 7.34
C GLY A 57 -6.26 -18.91 6.08
N VAL A 58 -7.55 -18.59 6.24
CA VAL A 58 -8.49 -18.34 5.12
C VAL A 58 -8.49 -16.91 4.57
N ALA A 59 -7.82 -15.97 5.24
CA ALA A 59 -7.84 -14.53 4.92
C ALA A 59 -6.54 -14.02 4.27
N ILE A 60 -5.92 -14.82 3.40
CA ILE A 60 -4.59 -14.53 2.80
C ILE A 60 -4.57 -13.16 2.12
N ARG A 61 -5.59 -12.84 1.30
CA ARG A 61 -5.68 -11.55 0.60
C ARG A 61 -5.64 -10.37 1.57
N ILE A 62 -6.45 -10.42 2.64
CA ILE A 62 -6.57 -9.32 3.61
C ILE A 62 -5.24 -9.16 4.37
N LYS A 63 -4.64 -10.26 4.80
CA LYS A 63 -3.36 -10.23 5.51
C LYS A 63 -2.23 -9.71 4.61
N CYS A 64 -2.20 -10.08 3.33
CA CYS A 64 -1.23 -9.57 2.36
C CYS A 64 -1.43 -8.07 2.09
N PHE A 65 -2.68 -7.61 2.00
CA PHE A 65 -3.02 -6.19 1.96
C PHE A 65 -2.52 -5.44 3.21
N THR A 66 -2.74 -5.98 4.42
CA THR A 66 -2.25 -5.34 5.65
C THR A 66 -0.72 -5.26 5.70
N LEU A 67 -0.02 -6.28 5.21
CA LEU A 67 1.44 -6.25 5.09
C LEU A 67 1.89 -5.18 4.09
N CYS A 68 1.26 -5.10 2.93
CA CYS A 68 1.55 -4.07 1.93
C CYS A 68 1.28 -2.66 2.48
N TYR A 69 0.17 -2.46 3.19
CA TYR A 69 -0.17 -1.18 3.82
C TYR A 69 0.91 -0.70 4.81
N LYS A 70 1.51 -1.64 5.55
CA LYS A 70 2.57 -1.35 6.53
C LYS A 70 3.96 -1.18 5.93
N GLU A 71 4.18 -1.63 4.69
CA GLU A 71 5.46 -1.55 4.00
C GLU A 71 5.48 -0.28 3.13
N PRO A 72 6.28 0.74 3.47
CA PRO A 72 6.25 2.04 2.79
C PRO A 72 6.52 1.96 1.29
N LYS A 73 7.33 1.00 0.83
CA LYS A 73 7.67 0.82 -0.59
C LYS A 73 6.67 -0.05 -1.34
N CYS A 74 5.68 -0.62 -0.67
CA CYS A 74 4.72 -1.50 -1.30
C CYS A 74 3.67 -0.70 -2.06
N VAL A 75 3.60 -0.95 -3.36
CA VAL A 75 2.58 -0.38 -4.25
C VAL A 75 1.57 -1.44 -4.70
N GLY A 76 1.82 -2.71 -4.39
CA GLY A 76 0.97 -3.82 -4.79
C GLY A 76 1.42 -5.13 -4.17
N PHE A 77 0.59 -6.15 -4.29
CA PHE A 77 0.92 -7.49 -3.84
C PHE A 77 0.38 -8.57 -4.77
N ASN A 78 1.19 -9.59 -4.98
CA ASN A 78 0.83 -10.82 -5.65
C ASN A 78 0.50 -11.87 -4.59
N TYR A 79 -0.68 -12.47 -4.64
CA TYR A 79 -1.07 -13.50 -3.68
C TYR A 79 -1.68 -14.71 -4.38
N ARG A 80 -1.63 -15.87 -3.71
CA ARG A 80 -2.36 -17.07 -4.13
C ARG A 80 -3.08 -17.69 -2.95
N ILE A 81 -4.22 -18.33 -3.22
CA ILE A 81 -4.94 -19.08 -2.20
C ILE A 81 -4.41 -20.51 -2.25
N THR A 82 -3.74 -20.95 -1.18
CA THR A 82 -3.19 -22.30 -1.06
C THR A 82 -3.48 -22.85 0.32
N THR A 83 -3.73 -24.15 0.40
CA THR A 83 -3.95 -24.90 1.65
C THR A 83 -2.65 -25.35 2.31
N PHE A 84 -1.50 -25.17 1.64
CA PHE A 84 -0.21 -25.70 2.08
C PHE A 84 0.78 -24.63 2.54
N LYS A 85 1.81 -25.10 3.26
CA LYS A 85 2.91 -24.37 3.92
C LYS A 85 3.89 -23.65 2.96
N VAL A 86 3.40 -23.16 1.82
CA VAL A 86 4.21 -22.50 0.78
C VAL A 86 4.03 -20.99 0.81
N GLU A 87 4.98 -20.26 0.23
CA GLU A 87 4.86 -18.82 0.01
C GLU A 87 3.58 -18.49 -0.77
N ASN A 88 2.84 -17.49 -0.30
CA ASN A 88 1.52 -17.17 -0.83
C ASN A 88 1.19 -15.67 -0.86
N CYS A 89 2.15 -14.83 -0.50
CA CYS A 89 2.06 -13.37 -0.56
C CYS A 89 3.42 -12.78 -0.92
N GLN A 90 3.49 -11.98 -1.97
CA GLN A 90 4.68 -11.28 -2.43
C GLN A 90 4.34 -9.81 -2.57
N LEU A 91 5.07 -8.95 -1.87
CA LEU A 91 4.91 -7.50 -2.00
C LEU A 91 5.76 -7.01 -3.17
N THR A 92 5.32 -5.93 -3.83
CA THR A 92 6.04 -5.33 -4.95
C THR A 92 5.98 -3.81 -4.92
N ASN A 93 7.00 -3.17 -5.46
CA ASN A 93 7.08 -1.74 -5.73
C ASN A 93 6.94 -1.42 -7.24
N VAL A 94 6.58 -2.41 -8.07
CA VAL A 94 6.50 -2.24 -9.52
C VAL A 94 5.14 -1.69 -9.92
N THR A 95 5.16 -0.55 -10.60
CA THR A 95 3.99 0.17 -11.13
C THR A 95 3.69 -0.14 -12.61
N LYS A 96 4.56 -0.87 -13.30
CA LYS A 96 4.37 -1.21 -14.72
C LYS A 96 3.25 -2.25 -14.90
N LYS A 97 2.31 -1.99 -15.80
CA LYS A 97 1.30 -2.98 -16.19
C LYS A 97 2.01 -4.17 -16.85
N ARG A 98 1.69 -5.40 -16.43
CA ARG A 98 2.23 -6.61 -17.07
C ARG A 98 1.24 -7.13 -18.10
N ASP A 99 1.80 -7.70 -19.17
CA ASP A 99 1.02 -8.55 -20.06
C ASP A 99 0.40 -9.71 -19.28
N THR A 100 -0.81 -10.08 -19.69
CA THR A 100 -1.62 -11.11 -19.05
C THR A 100 -1.01 -12.48 -19.31
N ALA A 101 0.04 -12.85 -18.57
CA ALA A 101 0.44 -14.24 -18.46
C ALA A 101 -0.71 -15.00 -17.80
N THR A 102 -1.36 -15.91 -18.54
CA THR A 102 -2.59 -16.60 -18.16
C THR A 102 -2.37 -17.96 -17.47
N SER A 103 -1.12 -18.28 -17.08
CA SER A 103 -0.81 -19.55 -16.41
C SER A 103 -0.24 -19.34 -15.01
N GLY A 104 -0.95 -19.87 -14.02
CA GLY A 104 -0.54 -19.91 -12.62
C GLY A 104 -1.70 -19.66 -11.66
N ASP A 105 -1.42 -19.77 -10.35
CA ASP A 105 -2.39 -19.69 -9.26
C ASP A 105 -2.39 -18.33 -8.53
N TRP A 106 -1.62 -17.36 -9.03
CA TRP A 106 -1.46 -16.05 -8.40
C TRP A 106 -2.36 -14.97 -9.00
N ALA A 107 -2.77 -14.04 -8.13
CA ALA A 107 -3.46 -12.80 -8.47
C ALA A 107 -2.64 -11.59 -7.99
N LEU A 108 -2.40 -10.64 -8.91
CA LEU A 108 -1.68 -9.40 -8.65
C LEU A 108 -2.68 -8.26 -8.46
N LEU A 109 -2.61 -7.61 -7.30
CA LEU A 109 -3.35 -6.40 -6.97
C LEU A 109 -2.37 -5.24 -6.82
N ARG A 110 -2.79 -4.04 -7.19
CA ARG A 110 -2.01 -2.81 -7.07
C ARG A 110 -2.86 -1.67 -6.55
N ASP A 111 -2.25 -0.81 -5.76
CA ASP A 111 -2.83 0.48 -5.40
C ASP A 111 -3.15 1.30 -6.67
N ILE A 112 -4.34 1.89 -6.74
CA ILE A 112 -4.80 2.69 -7.88
C ILE A 112 -3.99 3.99 -7.99
N GLU A 113 -3.47 4.49 -6.88
CA GLU A 113 -2.72 5.75 -6.81
C GLU A 113 -1.20 5.56 -6.94
N ALA A 114 -0.74 4.34 -7.23
CA ALA A 114 0.68 3.98 -7.32
C ALA A 114 1.39 4.37 -8.64
#